data_AF-A0A251XFC7-F1
#
_entry.id   AF-A0A251XFC7-F1
#
_cell.length_a   1.000
_cell.length_b   1.000
_cell.length_c   1.000
_cell.angle_alpha   90.00
_cell.angle_beta   90.00
_cell.angle_gamma   90.00
#
_symmetry.space_group_name_H-M   'P 1'
#
loop_
_entity.id
_entity.type
_entity.pdbx_description
1 polymer ?
#
loop_
_entity_poly.entity_id
_entity_poly.type
_entity_poly.pdbx_seq_one_letter_code
_entity_poly.pdbx_strand_id
1 'polypeptide(L)'
;MTRRRVRATAVRRPGALGAVLLAAAVALSGCGLIPVPEPRSSTSSPTTEEVAPDLARYYEQALTWSPCEDGAQCATATAPLDWSAPDPATDIQLALVRHTARGADGPRGSLFVNPGGRVRPASTS
;
A
#
# COMPACT_ATOMS: atom_id res chain seq x y z
N MET A 1 -7.36 -80.42 -4.17
CA MET A 1 -7.72 -78.98 -4.10
C MET A 1 -7.60 -78.51 -2.66
N THR A 2 -6.56 -77.76 -2.29
CA THR A 2 -6.43 -77.16 -0.95
C THR A 2 -5.83 -75.77 -1.10
N ARG A 3 -6.71 -74.76 -1.08
CA ARG A 3 -6.33 -73.34 -1.18
C ARG A 3 -5.62 -72.93 0.12
N ARG A 4 -4.33 -72.65 0.02
CA ARG A 4 -3.51 -72.11 1.11
C ARG A 4 -3.95 -70.66 1.36
N ARG A 5 -4.63 -70.41 2.48
CA ARG A 5 -5.02 -69.04 2.87
C ARG A 5 -3.78 -68.27 3.32
N VAL A 6 -3.39 -67.26 2.55
CA VAL A 6 -2.39 -66.27 2.98
C VAL A 6 -3.07 -65.34 3.96
N ARG A 7 -2.68 -65.39 5.24
CA ARG A 7 -3.07 -64.37 6.22
C ARG A 7 -2.19 -63.15 6.01
N ALA A 8 -2.74 -62.10 5.40
CA ALA A 8 -2.10 -60.80 5.38
C ALA A 8 -2.14 -60.21 6.80
N THR A 9 -1.00 -60.15 7.47
CA THR A 9 -0.83 -59.42 8.72
C THR A 9 -0.84 -57.93 8.41
N ALA A 10 -1.97 -57.27 8.68
CA ALA A 10 -2.07 -55.82 8.64
C ALA A 10 -1.21 -55.22 9.76
N VAL A 11 0.01 -54.80 9.42
CA VAL A 11 0.89 -54.05 10.33
C VAL A 11 0.25 -52.69 10.58
N ARG A 12 -0.42 -52.55 11.73
CA ARG A 12 -0.83 -51.23 12.23
C ARG A 12 0.43 -50.45 12.57
N ARG A 13 0.83 -49.51 11.71
CA ARG A 13 1.99 -48.63 11.94
C ARG A 13 1.59 -47.55 12.95
N PRO A 14 2.05 -47.60 14.22
CA PRO A 14 1.67 -46.61 15.24
C PRO A 14 2.24 -45.21 14.94
N GLY A 15 3.19 -45.10 14.01
CA GLY A 15 3.79 -43.84 13.60
C GLY A 15 2.97 -42.99 12.62
N ALA A 16 1.87 -43.50 12.07
CA ALA A 16 1.05 -42.74 11.10
C ALA A 16 0.39 -41.50 11.75
N LEU A 17 -0.05 -41.62 13.01
CA LEU A 17 -0.59 -40.49 13.77
C LEU A 17 0.49 -39.44 14.11
N GLY A 18 1.69 -39.90 14.46
CA GLY A 18 2.84 -39.00 14.73
C GLY A 18 3.26 -38.22 13.50
N ALA A 19 3.33 -38.86 12.33
CA ALA A 19 3.69 -38.20 11.06
C ALA A 19 2.64 -37.17 10.62
N VAL A 20 1.35 -37.44 10.81
CA VAL A 20 0.27 -36.51 10.50
C VAL A 20 0.30 -35.28 11.43
N LEU A 21 0.52 -35.49 12.73
CA LEU A 21 0.64 -34.39 13.70
C LEU A 21 1.84 -33.49 13.40
N LEU A 22 2.99 -34.08 13.03
CA LEU A 22 4.18 -33.30 12.68
C LEU A 22 3.96 -32.47 11.40
N ALA A 23 3.35 -33.05 10.37
CA ALA A 23 3.03 -32.35 9.12
C ALA A 23 2.03 -31.22 9.35
N ALA A 24 1.02 -31.42 10.21
CA ALA A 24 0.08 -30.38 10.60
C ALA A 24 0.78 -29.23 11.36
N ALA A 25 1.66 -29.54 12.31
CA ALA A 25 2.42 -28.52 13.04
C ALA A 25 3.33 -27.67 12.12
N VAL A 26 3.96 -28.29 11.12
CA VAL A 26 4.75 -27.59 10.09
C VAL A 26 3.88 -26.74 9.16
N ALA A 27 2.69 -27.24 8.78
CA ALA A 27 1.77 -26.47 7.94
C ALA A 27 1.19 -25.25 8.69
N LEU A 28 0.88 -25.37 9.98
CA LEU A 28 0.35 -24.27 10.80
C LEU A 28 1.40 -23.21 11.18
N SER A 29 2.69 -23.54 11.15
CA SER A 29 3.78 -22.59 11.45
C SER A 29 4.13 -21.65 10.29
N GLY A 30 3.52 -21.84 9.11
CA GLY A 30 3.79 -21.02 7.92
C GLY A 30 3.15 -19.62 7.90
N CYS A 31 2.16 -19.34 8.76
CA CYS A 31 1.41 -18.06 8.72
C CYS A 31 2.23 -16.80 9.07
N GLY A 32 3.47 -16.94 9.56
CA GLY A 32 4.35 -15.81 9.89
C GLY A 32 5.55 -15.60 8.96
N LEU A 33 5.78 -16.50 8.00
CA LEU A 33 6.96 -16.44 7.11
C LEU A 33 6.69 -15.69 5.80
N ILE A 34 5.45 -15.28 5.55
CA ILE A 34 5.08 -14.46 4.41
C ILE A 34 5.23 -13.01 4.86
N PRO A 35 6.24 -12.25 4.39
CA PRO A 35 6.28 -10.81 4.61
C PRO A 35 5.06 -10.21 3.91
N VAL A 36 4.01 -9.92 4.69
CA VAL A 36 2.89 -9.11 4.23
C VAL A 36 3.45 -7.70 4.03
N PRO A 37 3.40 -7.13 2.81
CA PRO A 37 3.81 -5.76 2.61
C PRO A 37 2.98 -4.88 3.54
N GLU A 38 3.62 -4.13 4.44
CA GLU A 38 2.91 -3.16 5.25
C GLU A 38 2.10 -2.23 4.33
N PRO A 39 0.85 -1.90 4.68
CA PRO A 39 0.06 -0.96 3.91
C PRO A 39 0.82 0.36 3.83
N ARG A 40 1.34 0.70 2.64
CA ARG A 40 1.93 2.01 2.38
C ARG A 40 0.86 3.06 2.63
N SER A 41 1.07 3.95 3.61
CA SER A 41 0.09 4.96 4.02
C SER A 41 -0.55 5.65 2.82
N SER A 42 -1.87 5.47 2.70
CA SER A 42 -2.69 6.07 1.64
C SER A 42 -3.08 7.51 1.94
N THR A 43 -2.60 8.07 3.04
CA THR A 43 -2.96 9.43 3.46
C THR A 43 -1.70 10.22 3.78
N SER A 44 -1.63 11.45 3.29
CA SER A 44 -0.64 12.43 3.73
C SER A 44 -1.25 13.35 4.78
N SER A 45 -0.49 13.62 5.83
CA SER A 45 -0.88 14.58 6.87
C SER A 45 -0.24 15.94 6.58
N PRO A 46 -0.94 17.04 6.87
CA PRO A 46 -0.38 18.38 6.78
C PRO A 46 0.75 18.57 7.79
N THR A 47 1.66 19.50 7.50
CA THR A 47 2.71 19.94 8.41
C THR A 47 2.17 20.97 9.40
N THR A 48 2.78 21.05 10.58
CA THR A 48 2.40 22.01 11.64
C THR A 48 3.10 23.35 11.42
N GLU A 49 2.69 24.08 10.38
CA GLU A 49 3.16 25.43 10.11
C GLU A 49 2.11 26.46 10.54
N GLU A 50 2.55 27.62 11.03
CA GLU A 50 1.65 28.73 11.36
C GLU A 50 1.34 29.53 10.09
N VAL A 51 0.06 29.63 9.75
CA VAL A 51 -0.40 30.25 8.50
C VAL A 51 -1.55 31.21 8.80
N ALA A 52 -1.73 32.21 7.94
CA ALA A 52 -2.85 33.14 8.06
C ALA A 52 -4.20 32.39 8.04
N PRO A 53 -5.20 32.80 8.84
CA PRO A 53 -6.46 32.05 8.99
C PRO A 53 -7.24 31.81 7.69
N ASP A 54 -7.13 32.74 6.74
CA ASP A 54 -7.75 32.66 5.42
C ASP A 54 -7.08 31.63 4.48
N LEU A 55 -5.84 31.23 4.79
CA LEU A 55 -5.10 30.22 4.05
C LEU A 55 -5.12 28.83 4.71
N ALA A 56 -5.57 28.72 5.97
CA ALA A 56 -5.52 27.49 6.76
C ALA A 56 -6.11 26.28 6.01
N ARG A 57 -7.25 26.47 5.32
CA ARG A 57 -7.90 25.41 4.54
C ARG A 57 -7.03 24.77 3.45
N TYR A 58 -6.03 25.48 2.92
CA TYR A 58 -5.12 24.97 1.90
C TYR A 58 -3.90 24.29 2.51
N TYR A 59 -3.50 24.65 3.72
CA TYR A 59 -2.32 24.08 4.39
C TYR A 59 -2.66 22.87 5.25
N GLU A 60 -3.87 22.80 5.80
CA GLU A 60 -4.34 21.73 6.69
C GLU A 60 -4.95 20.53 5.94
N GLN A 61 -4.79 20.48 4.61
CA GLN A 61 -5.36 19.42 3.78
C GLN A 61 -4.72 18.06 4.07
N ALA A 62 -5.55 17.05 4.34
CA ALA A 62 -5.13 15.66 4.34
C ALA A 62 -5.39 15.03 2.95
N LEU A 63 -4.33 14.72 2.22
CA LEU A 63 -4.46 14.16 0.87
C LEU A 63 -4.67 12.66 0.93
N THR A 64 -5.72 12.17 0.26
CA THR A 64 -5.96 10.73 0.07
C THR A 64 -5.36 10.30 -1.27
N TRP A 65 -4.50 9.29 -1.21
CA TRP A 65 -3.78 8.70 -2.33
C TRP A 65 -4.44 7.40 -2.75
N SER A 66 -4.70 7.28 -4.05
CA SER A 66 -5.19 6.05 -4.67
C SER A 66 -4.15 5.50 -5.66
N PRO A 67 -4.12 4.18 -5.90
CA PRO A 67 -3.32 3.61 -7.00
C PRO A 67 -3.74 4.21 -8.35
N CYS A 68 -2.77 4.48 -9.23
CA CYS A 68 -2.99 4.85 -10.63
C CYS A 68 -1.95 4.14 -11.53
N GLU A 69 -1.77 4.61 -12.77
CA GLU A 69 -0.90 3.98 -13.77
C GLU A 69 0.58 3.85 -13.31
N ASP A 70 1.34 2.96 -13.95
CA ASP A 70 2.78 2.76 -13.74
C ASP A 70 3.21 2.47 -12.29
N GLY A 71 2.31 1.90 -11.48
CA GLY A 71 2.57 1.61 -10.08
C GLY A 71 2.76 2.88 -9.23
N ALA A 72 2.24 4.01 -9.70
CA ALA A 72 2.18 5.26 -8.98
C ALA A 72 0.96 5.32 -8.05
N GLN A 73 0.95 6.37 -7.23
CA GLN A 73 -0.23 6.80 -6.51
C GLN A 73 -0.58 8.23 -6.91
N CYS A 74 -1.87 8.50 -7.06
CA CYS A 74 -2.40 9.78 -7.47
C CYS A 74 -3.23 10.40 -6.35
N ALA A 75 -3.21 11.73 -6.27
CA ALA A 75 -4.03 12.52 -5.36
C ALA A 75 -4.30 13.88 -6.00
N THR A 76 -5.24 14.62 -5.40
CA THR A 76 -5.56 15.99 -5.81
C THR A 76 -5.40 16.91 -4.63
N ALA A 77 -4.68 18.02 -4.79
CA ALA A 77 -4.58 19.09 -3.81
C ALA A 77 -5.35 20.32 -4.30
N THR A 78 -6.05 21.01 -3.39
CA THR A 78 -6.73 22.27 -3.70
C THR A 78 -5.79 23.45 -3.42
N ALA A 79 -5.80 24.45 -4.27
CA ALA A 79 -5.08 25.70 -4.06
C ALA A 79 -5.95 26.90 -4.48
N PRO A 80 -5.76 28.08 -3.87
CA PRO A 80 -6.44 29.28 -4.34
C PRO A 80 -5.89 29.69 -5.70
N LEU A 81 -6.74 30.27 -6.54
CA LEU A 81 -6.32 30.88 -7.79
C LEU A 81 -5.47 32.15 -7.56
N ASP A 82 -5.83 32.94 -6.54
CA ASP A 82 -5.10 34.13 -6.09
C ASP A 82 -4.82 34.04 -4.59
N TRP A 83 -3.53 34.02 -4.22
CA TRP A 83 -3.09 33.94 -2.82
C TRP A 83 -3.32 35.22 -2.03
N SER A 84 -3.45 36.37 -2.70
CA SER A 84 -3.68 37.67 -2.05
C SER A 84 -5.16 37.94 -1.78
N ALA A 85 -6.05 37.22 -2.49
CA ALA A 85 -7.49 37.28 -2.35
C ALA A 85 -8.08 35.86 -2.50
N PRO A 86 -7.83 34.94 -1.55
CA PRO A 86 -8.26 33.56 -1.67
C PRO A 86 -9.79 33.45 -1.68
N ASP A 87 -10.35 32.93 -2.78
CA ASP A 87 -11.78 32.67 -2.94
C ASP A 87 -12.03 31.19 -3.24
N PRO A 88 -12.67 30.43 -2.31
CA PRO A 88 -13.04 29.04 -2.52
C PRO A 88 -13.85 28.76 -3.80
N ALA A 89 -14.61 29.74 -4.30
CA ALA A 89 -15.39 29.58 -5.53
C ALA A 89 -14.53 29.52 -6.80
N THR A 90 -13.27 29.94 -6.70
CA THR A 90 -12.31 30.00 -7.81
C THR A 90 -11.13 29.05 -7.64
N ASP A 91 -11.17 28.18 -6.62
CA ASP A 91 -10.12 27.21 -6.35
C ASP A 91 -9.71 26.39 -7.58
N ILE A 92 -8.43 26.07 -7.64
CA ILE A 92 -7.86 25.18 -8.64
C ILE A 92 -7.47 23.85 -8.01
N GLN A 93 -7.57 22.80 -8.83
CA GLN A 93 -7.17 21.44 -8.44
C GLN A 93 -5.81 21.10 -9.08
N LEU A 94 -4.84 20.76 -8.24
CA LEU A 94 -3.52 20.30 -8.64
C LEU A 94 -3.50 18.77 -8.64
N ALA A 95 -3.30 18.18 -9.82
CA ALA A 95 -3.10 16.74 -9.95
C ALA A 95 -1.69 16.36 -9.52
N LEU A 96 -1.59 15.42 -8.58
CA LEU A 96 -0.32 14.95 -8.02
C LEU A 96 -0.13 13.47 -8.34
N VAL A 97 1.08 13.12 -8.75
CA VAL A 97 1.52 11.73 -8.97
C VAL A 97 2.76 11.48 -8.12
N ARG A 98 2.77 10.39 -7.35
CA ARG A 98 3.93 9.97 -6.56
C ARG A 98 4.29 8.52 -6.79
N HIS A 99 5.60 8.24 -6.83
CA HIS A 99 6.12 6.90 -6.65
C HIS A 99 6.68 6.78 -5.24
N THR A 100 6.20 5.80 -4.48
CA THR A 100 6.70 5.57 -3.12
C THR A 100 8.10 4.99 -3.17
N ALA A 101 8.98 5.46 -2.28
CA ALA A 101 10.33 4.93 -2.15
C ALA A 101 10.33 3.40 -1.97
N ARG A 102 11.36 2.75 -2.53
CA ARG A 102 11.63 1.32 -2.38
C ARG A 102 12.92 1.16 -1.58
N GLY A 103 12.98 0.18 -0.69
CA GLY A 103 14.17 -0.11 0.10
C GLY A 103 13.84 -0.43 1.56
N ALA A 104 14.76 -1.13 2.23
CA ALA A 104 14.58 -1.57 3.62
C ALA A 104 14.61 -0.40 4.62
N ASP A 105 15.31 0.69 4.29
CA ASP A 105 15.44 1.86 5.16
C ASP A 105 14.22 2.81 5.13
N GLY A 106 13.20 2.46 4.34
CA GLY A 106 12.00 3.29 4.18
C GLY A 106 12.24 4.62 3.44
N PRO A 107 11.19 5.46 3.29
CA PRO A 107 11.30 6.77 2.67
C PRO A 107 12.03 7.77 3.60
N ARG A 108 13.02 8.50 3.07
CA ARG A 108 13.68 9.61 3.79
C ARG A 108 12.93 10.93 3.71
N GLY A 109 12.00 11.05 2.76
CA GLY A 109 11.26 12.26 2.45
C GLY A 109 10.75 12.23 1.01
N SER A 110 10.23 13.36 0.55
CA SER A 110 9.72 13.54 -0.82
C SER A 110 10.74 14.28 -1.68
N LEU A 111 11.04 13.76 -2.86
CA LEU A 111 11.73 14.50 -3.91
C LEU A 111 10.68 15.08 -4.85
N PHE A 112 10.46 16.38 -4.76
CA PHE A 112 9.59 17.09 -5.69
C PHE A 112 10.36 17.47 -6.95
N VAL A 113 9.82 17.13 -8.11
CA VAL A 113 10.46 17.40 -9.41
C VAL A 113 9.58 18.34 -10.23
N ASN A 114 10.20 19.33 -10.86
CA ASN A 114 9.55 20.18 -11.85
C ASN A 114 10.37 20.12 -13.15
N PRO A 115 9.89 19.40 -14.18
CA PRO A 115 10.63 19.26 -15.44
C PRO A 115 10.62 20.56 -16.28
N GLY A 116 9.77 21.54 -15.94
CA GLY A 116 9.56 22.75 -16.74
C GLY A 116 8.79 22.48 -18.05
N GLY A 117 8.92 23.40 -19.00
CA GLY A 117 8.27 23.30 -20.32
C GLY A 117 6.84 23.83 -20.37
N ARG A 118 6.16 23.63 -21.51
CA ARG A 118 4.76 24.05 -21.69
C ARG A 118 3.85 23.02 -21.05
N VAL A 119 2.74 23.47 -20.45
CA VAL A 119 1.67 22.58 -19.97
C VAL A 119 1.20 21.68 -21.10
N ARG A 120 1.30 20.36 -20.90
CA ARG A 120 0.46 19.40 -21.62
C ARG A 120 -0.85 19.26 -20.85
N PRO A 121 -1.99 19.13 -21.53
CA PRO A 121 -3.24 18.82 -20.85
C PRO A 121 -3.07 17.53 -20.04
N ALA A 122 -3.58 17.52 -18.81
CA ALA A 122 -3.56 16.33 -17.96
C ALA A 122 -4.32 15.20 -18.66
N SER A 123 -3.69 14.04 -18.79
CA SER A 123 -4.36 12.80 -19.16
C SER A 123 -5.34 12.46 -18.06
N THR A 124 -6.62 12.75 -18.27
CA THR A 124 -7.70 12.23 -17.42
C THR A 124 -7.72 10.72 -17.60
N SER A 125 -7.34 9.99 -16.55
CA SER A 125 -7.55 8.55 -16.42
C SER A 125 -8.52 8.28 -15.27
#